data_AF-A0A7X7TR16-F1
#
_entry.id   AF-A0A7X7TR16-F1
#
_cell.length_a   1.000
_cell.length_b   1.000
_cell.length_c   1.000
_cell.angle_alpha   90.00
_cell.angle_beta   90.00
_cell.angle_gamma   90.00
#
_symmetry.space_group_name_H-M   'P 1'
#
loop_
_entity.id
_entity.type
_entity.pdbx_description
1 polymer ?
#
loop_
_entity_poly.entity_id
_entity_poly.type
_entity_poly.pdbx_seq_one_letter_code
_entity_poly.pdbx_strand_id
1 'polypeptide(L)'
;MSYIYNPKTKGSGIITAIPQKGRCPNNCEDCFFQNGRSYLEPLEENLPNMPSKEQARGMVVRVNDGNDSNNQQAFVIEACKKYDHKFYNTSMPIYLDHFDAPVVLTVNPGNLVDKNFWKIDTPPKNLMYVRVLTNTWNAENVKNAVAFYTKKEIPTILTFMAYHDHLTIPFEHRTHYILRKRTINEYFAIKRSSFLRIMSQFKENPLVFSCGNEGITSSCRFCGNCLREYFATVERMKK
;
A
#
# COMPACT_ATOMS: atom_id res chain seq x y z
N MET A 1 -2.72 25.38 -7.02
CA MET A 1 -3.66 24.57 -6.21
C MET A 1 -3.04 24.36 -4.85
N SER A 2 -3.85 24.36 -3.79
CA SER A 2 -3.41 23.95 -2.46
C SER A 2 -3.26 22.42 -2.41
N TYR A 3 -2.25 21.93 -1.69
CA TYR A 3 -2.06 20.50 -1.46
C TYR A 3 -3.25 19.91 -0.68
N ILE A 4 -3.73 18.75 -1.12
CA ILE A 4 -4.84 18.03 -0.48
C ILE A 4 -4.28 16.87 0.34
N TYR A 5 -4.57 16.86 1.65
CA TYR A 5 -4.11 15.81 2.56
C TYR A 5 -4.92 14.53 2.41
N ASN A 6 -4.24 13.38 2.38
CA ASN A 6 -4.91 12.09 2.52
C ASN A 6 -5.42 11.90 3.96
N PRO A 7 -6.75 11.72 4.19
CA PRO A 7 -7.30 11.47 5.52
C PRO A 7 -6.68 10.26 6.24
N LYS A 8 -6.25 9.24 5.50
CA LYS A 8 -5.65 8.01 6.02
C LYS A 8 -4.32 8.27 6.75
N THR A 9 -3.56 9.28 6.33
CA THR A 9 -2.23 9.56 6.87
C THR A 9 -2.23 10.64 7.96
N LYS A 10 -3.38 11.23 8.28
CA LYS A 10 -3.51 12.24 9.34
C LYS A 10 -2.96 11.72 10.67
N GLY A 11 -2.01 12.45 11.24
CA GLY A 11 -1.37 12.13 12.53
C GLY A 11 -0.43 10.92 12.50
N SER A 12 0.00 10.47 11.31
CA SER A 12 0.85 9.27 11.18
C SER A 12 2.33 9.56 10.92
N GLY A 13 2.74 10.83 10.82
CA GLY A 13 4.09 11.20 10.37
C GLY A 13 4.34 10.98 8.86
N ILE A 14 3.32 10.59 8.10
CA ILE A 14 3.37 10.36 6.65
C ILE A 14 2.56 11.44 5.93
N ILE A 15 3.15 11.99 4.86
CA ILE A 15 2.48 12.84 3.88
C ILE A 15 2.52 12.17 2.51
N THR A 16 1.49 12.31 1.68
CA THR A 16 1.41 11.64 0.38
C THR A 16 1.82 12.57 -0.75
N ALA A 17 2.43 12.03 -1.79
CA ALA A 17 2.80 12.78 -2.99
C ALA A 17 2.41 11.99 -4.25
N ILE A 18 1.78 12.65 -5.23
CA ILE A 18 1.46 12.05 -6.53
C ILE A 18 1.96 13.02 -7.63
N PRO A 19 3.15 12.77 -8.20
CA PRO A 19 3.74 13.65 -9.22
C PRO A 19 3.10 13.48 -10.61
N GLN A 20 2.53 12.32 -10.92
CA GLN A 20 1.91 12.09 -12.23
C GLN A 20 0.54 12.76 -12.33
N LYS A 21 0.16 13.16 -13.55
CA LYS A 21 -1.18 13.65 -13.88
C LYS A 21 -2.07 12.52 -14.39
N GLY A 22 -3.38 12.68 -14.21
CA GLY A 22 -4.39 11.79 -14.76
C GLY A 22 -4.43 10.41 -14.12
N ARG A 23 -5.16 9.51 -14.78
CA ARG A 23 -5.36 8.12 -14.34
C ARG A 23 -4.09 7.29 -14.53
N CYS A 24 -3.89 6.33 -13.63
CA CYS A 24 -2.79 5.37 -13.71
C CYS A 24 -3.04 4.42 -14.89
N PRO A 25 -2.04 4.18 -15.76
CA PRO A 25 -2.19 3.31 -16.92
C PRO A 25 -2.41 1.84 -16.54
N ASN A 26 -2.07 1.43 -15.31
CA ASN A 26 -2.31 0.06 -14.85
C ASN A 26 -3.80 -0.29 -14.73
N ASN A 27 -4.68 0.72 -14.67
CA ASN A 27 -6.14 0.62 -14.68
C ASN A 27 -6.71 -0.56 -13.86
N CYS A 28 -6.18 -0.77 -12.65
CA CYS A 28 -6.57 -1.91 -11.85
C CYS A 28 -8.02 -1.74 -11.37
N GLU A 29 -8.85 -2.75 -11.60
CA GLU A 29 -10.30 -2.73 -11.33
C GLU A 29 -10.64 -2.39 -9.88
N ASP A 30 -9.82 -2.83 -8.91
CA ASP A 30 -10.03 -2.52 -7.49
C ASP A 30 -9.28 -1.27 -6.99
N CYS A 31 -8.63 -0.52 -7.89
CA CYS A 31 -7.90 0.68 -7.49
C CYS A 31 -8.87 1.81 -7.17
N PHE A 32 -9.02 2.10 -5.89
CA PHE A 32 -9.80 3.21 -5.36
C PHE A 32 -9.57 4.54 -6.08
N PHE A 33 -8.33 4.79 -6.50
CA PHE A 33 -7.95 6.03 -7.17
C PHE A 33 -8.32 6.08 -8.64
N GLN A 34 -8.62 4.94 -9.28
CA GLN A 34 -8.92 4.88 -10.71
C GLN A 34 -10.42 4.82 -11.02
N ASN A 35 -11.27 4.69 -10.00
CA ASN A 35 -12.72 4.47 -10.17
C ASN A 35 -13.61 5.62 -9.68
N GLY A 36 -13.15 6.88 -9.75
CA GLY A 36 -13.99 8.01 -9.38
C GLY A 36 -14.20 8.18 -7.87
N ARG A 37 -13.38 7.52 -7.03
CA ARG A 37 -13.57 7.46 -5.57
C ARG A 37 -12.42 8.07 -4.79
N SER A 38 -11.37 8.53 -5.47
CA SER A 38 -10.21 9.17 -4.85
C SER A 38 -10.63 10.35 -3.96
N TYR A 39 -9.87 10.62 -2.89
CA TYR A 39 -9.99 11.88 -2.14
C TYR A 39 -9.52 13.11 -2.95
N LEU A 40 -9.04 12.87 -4.18
CA LEU A 40 -8.55 13.85 -5.14
C LEU A 40 -9.47 13.96 -6.38
N GLU A 41 -10.67 13.38 -6.37
CA GLU A 41 -11.59 13.61 -7.49
C GLU A 41 -12.07 15.07 -7.53
N PRO A 42 -12.20 15.70 -8.72
CA PRO A 42 -11.78 15.18 -10.02
C PRO A 42 -10.24 15.20 -10.19
N LEU A 43 -9.67 14.11 -10.71
CA LEU A 43 -8.21 13.94 -10.80
C LEU A 43 -7.55 14.95 -11.75
N GLU A 44 -8.26 15.37 -12.78
CA GLU A 44 -7.80 16.33 -13.79
C GLU A 44 -7.49 17.71 -13.19
N GLU A 45 -8.22 18.07 -12.12
CA GLU A 45 -8.07 19.34 -11.42
C GLU A 45 -7.13 19.24 -10.23
N ASN A 46 -6.99 18.06 -9.61
CA ASN A 46 -6.25 17.91 -8.36
C ASN A 46 -4.88 17.23 -8.51
N LEU A 47 -4.51 16.78 -9.72
CA LEU A 47 -3.19 16.21 -10.01
C LEU A 47 -2.29 17.16 -10.84
N PRO A 48 -0.99 17.25 -10.55
CA PRO A 48 -0.28 16.52 -9.51
C PRO A 48 -0.57 17.05 -8.10
N ASN A 49 -0.69 16.14 -7.12
CA ASN A 49 -0.86 16.50 -5.71
C ASN A 49 0.46 16.29 -4.96
N MET A 50 1.30 17.32 -5.00
CA MET A 50 2.66 17.29 -4.43
C MET A 50 2.76 18.30 -3.28
N PRO A 51 3.15 17.88 -2.06
CA PRO A 51 3.37 18.84 -0.98
C PRO A 51 4.55 19.78 -1.29
N SER A 52 4.56 20.96 -0.67
CA SER A 52 5.74 21.81 -0.66
C SER A 52 6.84 21.18 0.21
N LYS A 53 8.08 21.68 0.10
CA LYS A 53 9.18 21.20 0.95
C LYS A 53 8.91 21.51 2.43
N GLU A 54 8.31 22.66 2.70
CA GLU A 54 7.92 23.13 4.03
C GLU A 54 6.83 22.24 4.61
N GLN A 55 5.81 21.87 3.82
CA GLN A 55 4.75 20.96 4.24
C GLN A 55 5.28 19.55 4.55
N ALA A 56 6.31 19.10 3.82
CA ALA A 56 6.92 17.79 4.03
C ALA A 56 7.99 17.77 5.13
N ARG A 57 8.36 18.92 5.71
CA ARG A 57 9.43 19.01 6.70
C ARG A 57 9.12 18.13 7.93
N GLY A 58 10.04 17.25 8.27
CA GLY A 58 9.90 16.33 9.41
C GLY A 58 8.93 15.17 9.19
N MET A 59 8.40 15.01 7.97
CA MET A 59 7.52 13.91 7.60
C MET A 59 8.19 12.97 6.60
N VAL A 60 7.74 11.72 6.54
CA VAL A 60 8.12 10.79 5.48
C VAL A 60 7.12 10.90 4.33
N VAL A 61 7.62 11.20 3.13
CA VAL A 61 6.80 11.32 1.93
C VAL A 61 6.55 9.94 1.32
N ARG A 62 5.30 9.50 1.36
CA ARG A 62 4.84 8.30 0.64
C ARG A 62 4.48 8.69 -0.79
N VAL A 63 5.35 8.33 -1.73
CA VAL A 63 5.17 8.63 -3.15
C VAL A 63 4.21 7.61 -3.78
N ASN A 64 3.30 8.13 -4.60
CA ASN A 64 2.24 7.42 -5.30
C ASN A 64 1.37 6.55 -4.41
N ASP A 65 0.51 7.23 -3.64
CA ASP A 65 -0.67 6.59 -3.09
C ASP A 65 -1.77 6.59 -4.15
N GLY A 66 -1.96 5.45 -4.83
CA GLY A 66 -3.00 5.30 -5.86
C GLY A 66 -2.54 5.41 -7.32
N ASN A 67 -1.25 5.63 -7.53
CA ASN A 67 -0.57 5.44 -8.81
C ASN A 67 0.58 4.44 -8.58
N ASP A 68 1.34 4.13 -9.62
CA ASP A 68 2.51 3.25 -9.53
C ASP A 68 3.79 4.08 -9.71
N SER A 69 4.71 4.03 -8.74
CA SER A 69 5.99 4.73 -8.81
C SER A 69 6.92 4.22 -9.90
N ASN A 70 6.70 3.00 -10.42
CA ASN A 70 7.52 2.47 -11.49
C ASN A 70 7.02 2.87 -12.88
N ASN A 71 5.75 3.29 -12.97
CA ASN A 71 5.25 3.97 -14.17
C ASN A 71 5.92 5.35 -14.28
N GLN A 72 6.70 5.60 -15.33
CA GLN A 72 7.52 6.82 -15.48
C GLN A 72 8.52 7.01 -14.33
N GLN A 73 9.18 5.93 -13.89
CA GLN A 73 10.09 5.89 -12.73
C GLN A 73 11.06 7.08 -12.66
N ALA A 74 11.77 7.38 -13.74
CA ALA A 74 12.74 8.47 -13.77
C ALA A 74 12.10 9.84 -13.48
N PHE A 75 10.92 10.11 -14.05
CA PHE A 75 10.17 11.34 -13.79
C PHE A 75 9.70 11.41 -12.33
N VAL A 76 9.20 10.29 -11.79
CA VAL A 76 8.74 10.20 -10.39
C VAL A 76 9.89 10.50 -9.42
N ILE A 77 11.07 9.91 -9.66
CA ILE A 77 12.27 10.13 -8.85
C ILE A 77 12.70 11.60 -8.89
N GLU A 78 12.83 12.18 -10.09
CA GLU A 78 13.26 13.57 -10.24
C GLU A 78 12.27 14.55 -9.58
N ALA A 79 10.97 14.35 -9.78
CA ALA A 79 9.93 15.18 -9.16
C ALA A 79 9.92 15.13 -7.63
N CYS A 80 10.42 14.05 -7.04
CA CYS A 80 10.46 13.83 -5.59
C CYS A 80 11.83 14.14 -4.96
N LYS A 81 12.84 14.53 -5.74
CA LYS A 81 14.22 14.79 -5.29
C LYS A 81 14.31 15.85 -4.18
N LYS A 82 13.36 16.78 -4.14
CA LYS A 82 13.28 17.86 -3.12
C LYS A 82 12.94 17.39 -1.71
N TYR A 83 12.46 16.15 -1.53
CA TYR A 83 12.06 15.62 -0.22
C TYR A 83 13.20 14.81 0.42
N ASP A 84 13.54 15.17 1.66
CA ASP A 84 14.63 14.55 2.41
C ASP A 84 14.28 13.09 2.81
N HIS A 85 13.03 12.86 3.23
CA HIS A 85 12.52 11.54 3.57
C HIS A 85 11.41 11.13 2.62
N LYS A 86 11.64 10.06 1.83
CA LYS A 86 10.66 9.54 0.89
C LYS A 86 10.76 8.03 0.71
N PHE A 87 9.66 7.40 0.33
CA PHE A 87 9.64 6.03 -0.17
C PHE A 87 8.60 5.87 -1.28
N TYR A 88 8.82 4.89 -2.14
CA TYR A 88 8.00 4.64 -3.33
C TYR A 88 7.06 3.45 -3.12
N ASN A 89 5.89 3.47 -3.79
CA ASN A 89 5.00 2.32 -3.86
C ASN A 89 4.87 1.85 -5.31
N THR A 90 5.09 0.57 -5.53
CA THR A 90 4.95 -0.05 -6.84
C THR A 90 4.21 -1.38 -6.72
N SER A 91 3.59 -1.77 -7.83
CA SER A 91 3.06 -3.12 -8.08
C SER A 91 3.80 -3.82 -9.22
N MET A 92 4.74 -3.13 -9.86
CA MET A 92 5.58 -3.61 -10.95
C MET A 92 6.90 -4.16 -10.40
N PRO A 93 7.17 -5.48 -10.54
CA PRO A 93 8.32 -6.17 -9.93
C PRO A 93 9.63 -6.03 -10.73
N ILE A 94 9.84 -4.89 -11.39
CA ILE A 94 11.00 -4.65 -12.28
C ILE A 94 11.77 -3.42 -11.83
N TYR A 95 13.08 -3.39 -12.05
CA TYR A 95 13.94 -2.22 -11.78
C TYR A 95 13.76 -1.62 -10.37
N LEU A 96 13.54 -2.48 -9.38
CA LEU A 96 13.27 -2.06 -8.00
C LEU A 96 14.50 -1.40 -7.36
N ASP A 97 15.70 -1.79 -7.78
CA ASP A 97 16.98 -1.24 -7.39
C ASP A 97 17.29 0.13 -8.01
N HIS A 98 16.55 0.55 -9.04
CA HIS A 98 16.72 1.87 -9.66
C HIS A 98 16.07 3.01 -8.85
N PHE A 99 15.26 2.71 -7.83
CA PHE A 99 14.72 3.73 -6.94
C PHE A 99 15.80 4.29 -6.00
N ASP A 100 15.88 5.63 -5.91
CA ASP A 100 16.84 6.37 -5.06
C ASP A 100 16.49 6.36 -3.56
N ALA A 101 15.44 5.63 -3.17
CA ALA A 101 14.93 5.57 -1.80
C ALA A 101 14.23 4.22 -1.55
N PRO A 102 13.83 3.91 -0.31
CA PRO A 102 13.11 2.68 -0.01
C PRO A 102 11.86 2.49 -0.88
N VAL A 103 11.56 1.23 -1.21
CA VAL A 103 10.42 0.87 -2.08
C VAL A 103 9.55 -0.20 -1.43
N VAL A 104 8.23 -0.03 -1.56
CA VAL A 104 7.21 -1.03 -1.24
C VAL A 104 6.78 -1.72 -2.52
N LEU A 105 6.82 -3.05 -2.52
CA LEU A 105 6.27 -3.85 -3.62
C LEU A 105 4.95 -4.49 -3.21
N THR A 106 3.89 -4.25 -3.97
CA THR A 106 2.67 -5.06 -3.90
C THR A 106 2.86 -6.29 -4.75
N VAL A 107 2.88 -7.47 -4.14
CA VAL A 107 3.33 -8.70 -4.82
C VAL A 107 2.20 -9.44 -5.53
N ASN A 108 0.95 -9.22 -5.16
CA ASN A 108 -0.22 -9.83 -5.80
C ASN A 108 -1.24 -8.77 -6.28
N PRO A 109 -0.85 -7.83 -7.16
CA PRO A 109 -1.76 -6.82 -7.69
C PRO A 109 -2.75 -7.40 -8.71
N GLY A 110 -3.89 -6.73 -8.89
CA GLY A 110 -4.84 -6.99 -9.98
C GLY A 110 -5.25 -8.46 -10.07
N ASN A 111 -5.13 -9.06 -11.26
CA ASN A 111 -5.50 -10.45 -11.52
C ASN A 111 -4.68 -11.50 -10.73
N LEU A 112 -3.58 -11.10 -10.10
CA LEU A 112 -2.77 -11.98 -9.25
C LEU A 112 -3.35 -12.11 -7.85
N VAL A 113 -4.17 -11.16 -7.39
CA VAL A 113 -4.62 -11.06 -5.98
C VAL A 113 -5.04 -12.41 -5.39
N ASP A 114 -5.83 -13.17 -6.15
CA ASP A 114 -6.38 -14.45 -5.70
C ASP A 114 -5.59 -15.68 -6.16
N LYS A 115 -4.68 -15.52 -7.13
CA LYS A 115 -4.13 -16.65 -7.91
C LYS A 115 -2.64 -16.86 -7.73
N ASN A 116 -1.87 -15.78 -7.58
CA ASN A 116 -0.41 -15.86 -7.60
C ASN A 116 0.23 -14.63 -6.93
N PHE A 117 1.55 -14.58 -6.89
CA PHE A 117 2.32 -13.43 -6.44
C PHE A 117 3.67 -13.38 -7.16
N TRP A 118 4.20 -12.17 -7.33
CA TRP A 118 5.55 -11.96 -7.83
C TRP A 118 6.56 -12.54 -6.84
N LYS A 119 7.48 -13.36 -7.35
CA LYS A 119 8.63 -13.88 -6.60
C LYS A 119 9.87 -13.10 -7.02
N ILE A 120 10.53 -12.47 -6.05
CA ILE A 120 11.82 -11.81 -6.25
C ILE A 120 12.88 -12.67 -5.57
N ASP A 121 13.70 -13.35 -6.37
CA ASP A 121 14.70 -14.28 -5.85
C ASP A 121 15.86 -13.56 -5.15
N THR A 122 16.28 -12.43 -5.72
CA THR A 122 17.32 -11.55 -5.15
C THR A 122 16.73 -10.17 -4.88
N PRO A 123 16.14 -9.95 -3.69
CA PRO A 123 15.54 -8.68 -3.34
C PRO A 123 16.60 -7.58 -3.18
N PRO A 124 16.39 -6.37 -3.73
CA PRO A 124 17.35 -5.29 -3.59
C PRO A 124 17.33 -4.70 -2.18
N LYS A 125 18.46 -4.10 -1.74
CA LYS A 125 18.60 -3.52 -0.39
C LYS A 125 17.54 -2.48 -0.05
N ASN A 126 17.05 -1.74 -1.04
CA ASN A 126 16.02 -0.72 -0.90
C ASN A 126 14.59 -1.28 -0.82
N LEU A 127 14.36 -2.59 -1.03
CA LEU A 127 13.04 -3.20 -0.86
C LEU A 127 12.65 -3.23 0.63
N MET A 128 11.82 -2.28 1.04
CA MET A 128 11.48 -2.04 2.43
C MET A 128 10.63 -3.16 3.04
N TYR A 129 9.54 -3.50 2.36
CA TYR A 129 8.67 -4.62 2.70
C TYR A 129 7.85 -4.99 1.47
N VAL A 130 7.21 -6.16 1.52
CA VAL A 130 6.18 -6.53 0.55
C VAL A 130 4.78 -6.34 1.12
N ARG A 131 3.88 -5.83 0.30
CA ARG A 131 2.46 -5.74 0.57
C ARG A 131 1.74 -6.89 -0.11
N VAL A 132 0.94 -7.63 0.65
CA VAL A 132 0.09 -8.69 0.13
C VAL A 132 -1.37 -8.30 0.30
N LEU A 133 -2.09 -8.13 -0.81
CA LEU A 133 -3.53 -7.91 -0.82
C LEU A 133 -4.23 -9.18 -0.33
N THR A 134 -5.08 -9.04 0.69
CA THR A 134 -5.61 -10.17 1.46
C THR A 134 -7.13 -10.18 1.45
N ASN A 135 -7.68 -11.34 1.08
CA ASN A 135 -9.09 -11.66 1.06
C ASN A 135 -9.34 -12.89 1.93
N THR A 136 -10.61 -13.19 2.18
CA THR A 136 -10.95 -14.43 2.89
C THR A 136 -10.88 -15.68 2.00
N TRP A 137 -10.84 -15.52 0.68
CA TRP A 137 -10.76 -16.61 -0.30
C TRP A 137 -9.38 -16.83 -0.90
N ASN A 138 -8.41 -15.94 -0.67
CA ASN A 138 -7.04 -16.07 -1.20
C ASN A 138 -6.02 -16.51 -0.13
N ALA A 139 -6.49 -17.09 0.98
CA ALA A 139 -5.66 -17.40 2.15
C ALA A 139 -4.43 -18.26 1.81
N GLU A 140 -4.56 -19.20 0.88
CA GLU A 140 -3.44 -20.06 0.46
C GLU A 140 -2.38 -19.28 -0.31
N ASN A 141 -2.79 -18.41 -1.24
CA ASN A 141 -1.87 -17.51 -1.95
C ASN A 141 -1.12 -16.59 -0.96
N VAL A 142 -1.83 -16.08 0.05
CA VAL A 142 -1.25 -15.24 1.11
C VAL A 142 -0.22 -16.00 1.94
N LYS A 143 -0.52 -17.24 2.37
CA LYS A 143 0.44 -18.09 3.10
C LYS A 143 1.70 -18.33 2.29
N ASN A 144 1.55 -18.65 1.00
CA ASN A 144 2.68 -18.92 0.11
C ASN A 144 3.56 -17.67 -0.09
N ALA A 145 2.95 -16.50 -0.26
CA ALA A 145 3.68 -15.23 -0.33
C ALA A 145 4.42 -14.92 0.98
N VAL A 146 3.73 -15.05 2.12
CA VAL A 146 4.34 -14.85 3.46
C VAL A 146 5.53 -15.78 3.66
N ALA A 147 5.38 -17.07 3.40
CA ALA A 147 6.45 -18.05 3.56
C ALA A 147 7.66 -17.72 2.66
N PHE A 148 7.42 -17.34 1.42
CA PHE A 148 8.48 -17.01 0.47
C PHE A 148 9.30 -15.79 0.88
N TYR A 149 8.63 -14.70 1.31
CA TYR A 149 9.29 -13.43 1.62
C TYR A 149 9.89 -13.41 3.02
N THR A 150 9.21 -13.97 4.02
CA THR A 150 9.76 -14.01 5.38
C THR A 150 10.96 -14.95 5.50
N LYS A 151 11.06 -16.01 4.67
CA LYS A 151 12.29 -16.83 4.53
C LYS A 151 13.50 -16.02 4.05
N LYS A 152 13.26 -14.89 3.37
CA LYS A 152 14.30 -13.95 2.91
C LYS A 152 14.46 -12.75 3.86
N GLU A 153 13.91 -12.85 5.07
CA GLU A 153 13.93 -11.79 6.08
C GLU A 153 13.26 -10.48 5.62
N ILE A 154 12.29 -10.58 4.69
CA ILE A 154 11.52 -9.43 4.23
C ILE A 154 10.21 -9.33 5.01
N PRO A 155 9.96 -8.19 5.69
CA PRO A 155 8.68 -7.93 6.32
C PRO A 155 7.54 -8.02 5.30
N THR A 156 6.45 -8.67 5.71
CA THR A 156 5.26 -8.87 4.89
C THR A 156 4.06 -8.20 5.54
N ILE A 157 3.47 -7.22 4.86
CA ILE A 157 2.31 -6.47 5.35
C ILE A 157 1.05 -6.90 4.60
N LEU A 158 0.15 -7.56 5.33
CA LEU A 158 -1.16 -7.94 4.86
C LEU A 158 -2.07 -6.71 4.79
N THR A 159 -2.60 -6.42 3.59
CA THR A 159 -3.58 -5.36 3.37
C THR A 159 -4.91 -5.98 3.00
N PHE A 160 -5.84 -5.98 3.95
CA PHE A 160 -7.18 -6.52 3.73
C PHE A 160 -7.97 -5.63 2.78
N MET A 161 -8.49 -6.23 1.70
CA MET A 161 -9.26 -5.52 0.70
C MET A 161 -10.60 -5.04 1.28
N ALA A 162 -11.09 -3.93 0.72
CA ALA A 162 -12.43 -3.42 0.99
C ALA A 162 -13.12 -3.19 -0.34
N TYR A 163 -14.41 -3.53 -0.41
CA TYR A 163 -15.17 -3.57 -1.65
C TYR A 163 -16.29 -2.55 -1.61
N HIS A 164 -16.50 -1.83 -2.71
CA HIS A 164 -17.65 -0.92 -2.80
C HIS A 164 -18.94 -1.68 -3.11
N ASP A 165 -18.84 -2.76 -3.89
CA ASP A 165 -19.96 -3.62 -4.23
C ASP A 165 -19.77 -5.00 -3.60
N HIS A 166 -20.79 -5.47 -2.89
CA HIS A 166 -20.83 -6.82 -2.36
C HIS A 166 -20.80 -7.91 -3.44
N LEU A 167 -21.16 -7.58 -4.70
CA LEU A 167 -21.11 -8.52 -5.81
C LEU A 167 -19.67 -8.91 -6.20
N THR A 168 -18.69 -8.03 -5.93
CA THR A 168 -17.26 -8.34 -6.09
C THR A 168 -16.78 -9.39 -5.08
N ILE A 169 -17.52 -9.58 -3.98
CA ILE A 169 -17.22 -10.60 -2.97
C ILE A 169 -17.91 -11.91 -3.35
N PRO A 170 -17.17 -13.03 -3.50
CA PRO A 170 -17.76 -14.35 -3.72
C PRO A 170 -18.83 -14.67 -2.67
N PHE A 171 -19.94 -15.27 -3.11
CA PHE A 171 -21.15 -15.43 -2.28
C PHE A 171 -20.86 -16.04 -0.90
N GLU A 172 -20.08 -17.12 -0.87
CA GLU A 172 -19.69 -17.85 0.34
C GLU A 172 -18.91 -17.00 1.35
N HIS A 173 -18.24 -15.95 0.86
CA HIS A 173 -17.37 -15.08 1.66
C HIS A 173 -18.03 -13.80 2.13
N ARG A 174 -19.21 -13.44 1.62
CA ARG A 174 -19.91 -12.18 1.95
C ARG A 174 -20.17 -12.02 3.44
N THR A 175 -20.44 -13.12 4.15
CA THR A 175 -20.68 -13.13 5.61
C THR A 175 -19.46 -12.68 6.44
N HIS A 176 -18.26 -12.69 5.85
CA HIS A 176 -17.02 -12.23 6.49
C HIS A 176 -16.77 -10.73 6.36
N TYR A 177 -17.62 -10.00 5.62
CA TYR A 177 -17.51 -8.57 5.42
C TYR A 177 -18.71 -7.85 6.06
N ILE A 178 -18.51 -6.58 6.40
CA ILE A 178 -19.52 -5.71 6.96
C ILE A 178 -19.41 -4.34 6.30
N LEU A 179 -20.56 -3.72 6.00
CA LEU A 179 -20.59 -2.37 5.47
C LEU A 179 -20.05 -1.39 6.50
N ARG A 180 -19.13 -0.53 6.08
CA ARG A 180 -18.53 0.52 6.91
C ARG A 180 -18.41 1.80 6.11
N LYS A 181 -18.82 2.90 6.74
CA LYS A 181 -18.60 4.24 6.21
C LYS A 181 -17.17 4.71 6.55
N ARG A 182 -16.41 5.12 5.54
CA ARG A 182 -15.09 5.76 5.67
C ARG A 182 -15.13 7.16 5.09
N THR A 183 -15.12 8.16 5.97
CA THR A 183 -15.17 9.62 5.66
C THR A 183 -16.39 10.02 4.82
N ILE A 184 -16.43 9.60 3.55
CA ILE A 184 -17.42 9.97 2.55
C ILE A 184 -18.15 8.73 2.00
N ASN A 185 -17.45 7.61 1.81
CA ASN A 185 -17.95 6.47 1.06
C ASN A 185 -18.13 5.22 1.93
N GLU A 186 -19.07 4.36 1.55
CA GLU A 186 -19.31 3.07 2.21
C GLU A 186 -18.58 1.93 1.49
N TYR A 187 -18.07 0.98 2.28
CA TYR A 187 -17.37 -0.19 1.77
C TYR A 187 -17.64 -1.41 2.64
N PHE A 188 -17.76 -2.56 2.00
CA PHE A 188 -17.66 -3.86 2.65
C PHE A 188 -16.21 -4.11 3.07
N ALA A 189 -15.96 -4.00 4.36
CA ALA A 189 -14.66 -4.27 4.97
C ALA A 189 -14.72 -5.56 5.79
N ILE A 190 -13.58 -6.25 5.92
CA ILE A 190 -13.50 -7.49 6.68
C ILE A 190 -13.97 -7.30 8.14
N LYS A 191 -14.79 -8.23 8.64
CA LYS A 191 -15.19 -8.29 10.06
C LYS A 191 -13.97 -8.58 10.93
N ARG A 192 -13.93 -8.00 12.14
CA ARG A 192 -12.84 -8.21 13.11
C ARG A 192 -12.60 -9.69 13.39
N SER A 193 -13.64 -10.50 13.57
CA SER A 193 -13.49 -11.94 13.79
C SER A 193 -12.79 -12.67 12.64
N SER A 194 -13.13 -12.31 11.39
CA SER A 194 -12.52 -12.90 10.20
C SER A 194 -11.08 -12.41 9.99
N PHE A 195 -10.80 -11.15 10.31
CA PHE A 195 -9.44 -10.60 10.37
C PHE A 195 -8.58 -11.36 11.37
N LEU A 196 -9.04 -11.52 12.62
CA LEU A 196 -8.28 -12.18 13.68
C LEU A 196 -8.01 -13.66 13.33
N ARG A 197 -8.97 -14.34 12.72
CA ARG A 197 -8.82 -15.73 12.22
C ARG A 197 -7.74 -15.86 11.14
N ILE A 198 -7.55 -14.84 10.30
CA ILE A 198 -6.48 -14.86 9.29
C ILE A 198 -5.14 -14.54 9.94
N MET A 199 -5.07 -13.48 10.76
CA MET A 199 -3.83 -13.07 11.41
C MET A 199 -3.30 -14.13 12.40
N SER A 200 -4.17 -14.91 13.05
CA SER A 200 -3.75 -15.95 13.99
C SER A 200 -2.90 -17.05 13.34
N GLN A 201 -3.00 -17.23 12.02
CA GLN A 201 -2.17 -18.18 11.26
C GLN A 201 -0.71 -17.74 11.18
N PHE A 202 -0.42 -16.47 11.47
CA PHE A 202 0.92 -15.87 11.39
C PHE A 202 1.42 -15.34 12.73
N LYS A 203 0.74 -15.64 13.84
CA LYS A 203 1.03 -15.09 15.17
C LYS A 203 2.47 -15.34 15.65
N GLU A 204 3.07 -16.44 15.23
CA GLU A 204 4.45 -16.83 15.60
C GLU A 204 5.50 -16.28 14.61
N ASN A 205 5.09 -15.58 13.54
CA ASN A 205 6.00 -15.01 12.56
C ASN A 205 6.19 -13.51 12.82
N PRO A 206 7.35 -13.09 13.38
CA PRO A 206 7.57 -11.70 13.78
C PRO A 206 7.72 -10.73 12.60
N LEU A 207 7.79 -11.24 11.36
CA LEU A 207 7.90 -10.44 10.14
C LEU A 207 6.54 -10.19 9.46
N VAL A 208 5.43 -10.67 10.03
CA VAL A 208 4.10 -10.52 9.44
C VAL A 208 3.30 -9.49 10.21
N PHE A 209 2.79 -8.49 9.49
CA PHE A 209 1.99 -7.40 10.05
C PHE A 209 0.74 -7.16 9.22
N SER A 210 -0.22 -6.40 9.74
CA SER A 210 -1.38 -5.93 8.98
C SER A 210 -1.36 -4.42 8.80
N CYS A 211 -1.88 -3.94 7.67
CA CYS A 211 -2.14 -2.51 7.47
C CYS A 211 -3.41 -2.08 8.22
N GLY A 212 -3.32 -1.01 9.02
CA GLY A 212 -4.42 -0.54 9.88
C GLY A 212 -4.49 -1.27 11.22
N ASN A 213 -5.57 -1.06 11.96
CA ASN A 213 -5.78 -1.64 13.29
C ASN A 213 -6.87 -2.71 13.24
N GLU A 214 -6.49 -3.98 13.28
CA GLU A 214 -7.33 -5.15 13.54
C GLU A 214 -8.64 -5.26 12.75
N GLY A 215 -8.66 -4.79 11.51
CA GLY A 215 -9.89 -4.70 10.75
C GLY A 215 -10.94 -3.85 11.46
N ILE A 216 -10.54 -2.76 12.13
CA ILE A 216 -11.38 -1.73 12.76
C ILE A 216 -11.23 -0.44 11.95
N THR A 217 -9.99 0.04 11.80
CA THR A 217 -9.67 1.28 11.09
C THR A 217 -8.45 1.09 10.19
N SER A 218 -8.44 1.79 9.06
CA SER A 218 -7.31 1.82 8.12
C SER A 218 -6.36 2.98 8.34
N SER A 219 -6.53 3.79 9.39
CA SER A 219 -5.68 4.97 9.62
C SER A 219 -4.24 4.54 9.95
N CYS A 220 -3.28 5.13 9.24
CA CYS A 220 -1.87 4.74 9.32
C CYS A 220 -1.25 4.99 10.71
N ARG A 221 -1.80 5.95 11.47
CA ARG A 221 -1.31 6.31 12.81
C ARG A 221 -1.38 5.15 13.81
N PHE A 222 -2.21 4.14 13.55
CA PHE A 222 -2.40 3.02 14.45
C PHE A 222 -1.53 1.81 14.14
N CYS A 223 -1.05 1.64 12.91
CA CYS A 223 -0.19 0.49 12.58
C CYS A 223 1.30 0.84 12.57
N GLY A 224 1.69 2.06 12.18
CA GLY A 224 3.09 2.52 12.22
C GLY A 224 4.07 1.79 11.28
N ASN A 225 3.66 0.70 10.63
CA ASN A 225 4.55 -0.18 9.86
C ASN A 225 5.37 0.57 8.80
N CYS A 226 4.76 1.47 8.03
CA CYS A 226 5.48 2.20 6.98
C CYS A 226 6.63 3.05 7.53
N LEU A 227 6.47 3.68 8.70
CA LEU A 227 7.54 4.45 9.32
C LEU A 227 8.63 3.53 9.88
N ARG A 228 8.23 2.47 10.61
CA ARG A 228 9.16 1.50 11.18
C ARG A 228 10.06 0.92 10.09
N GLU A 229 9.46 0.40 9.03
CA GLU A 229 10.22 -0.23 7.95
C GLU A 229 11.03 0.79 7.14
N TYR A 230 10.55 2.04 7.03
CA TYR A 230 11.28 3.10 6.34
C TYR A 230 12.62 3.36 7.02
N PHE A 231 12.61 3.62 8.33
CA PHE A 231 13.85 3.87 9.07
C PHE A 231 14.76 2.64 9.11
N ALA A 232 14.20 1.43 9.29
CA ALA A 232 14.98 0.20 9.23
C ALA A 232 15.67 0.01 7.87
N THR A 233 14.98 0.34 6.78
CA THR A 233 15.51 0.21 5.42
C THR A 233 16.54 1.28 5.10
N VAL A 234 16.33 2.52 5.53
CA VAL A 234 17.33 3.59 5.40
C VAL A 234 18.63 3.19 6.10
N GLU A 235 18.57 2.62 7.30
CA GLU A 235 19.78 2.10 7.98
C GLU A 235 20.41 0.92 7.24
N ARG A 236 19.60 0.01 6.67
CA ARG A 236 20.10 -1.11 5.85
C ARG A 236 20.80 -0.64 4.58
N MET A 237 20.32 0.44 3.95
CA MET A 237 20.90 1.00 2.72
C MET A 237 22.24 1.72 2.93
N LYS A 238 22.57 2.11 4.17
CA LYS A 238 23.86 2.72 4.52
C LYS A 238 25.01 1.70 4.66
N LYS A 239 24.68 0.41 4.84
CA LYS A 239 25.62 -0.70 4.95
C LYS A 239 25.89 -1.33 3.59
#